data_AF-A0A1M5U6P6-F1
#
_entry.id   AF-A0A1M5U6P6-F1
#
_cell.length_a   1.000
_cell.length_b   1.000
_cell.length_c   1.000
_cell.angle_alpha   90.00
_cell.angle_beta   90.00
_cell.angle_gamma   90.00
#
_symmetry.space_group_name_H-M   'P 1'
#
loop_
_entity.id
_entity.type
_entity.pdbx_description
1 polymer ?
#
loop_
_entity_poly.entity_id
_entity_poly.type
_entity_poly.pdbx_seq_one_letter_code
_entity_poly.pdbx_strand_id
1 'polypeptide(L)'
;MKDKIKRIGKNALAIWGGISLIGIILILGYLAYSMTIGNKTVENEATKSDVRFVLNWCGLGDQRIKKVTNSYQSGRSFTGDYLDAYAIDISEVTQEELKNKNGFYRLDSLPQVLNDAVKMASGWQHEIPWFPRLENLKKDDVYVYPWSIYCNGITPSGAELIFVIPKDKKVYYIGTKM
;
A
#
# COMPACT_ATOMS: atom_id res chain seq x y z
N MET A 1 46.98 31.78 -31.12
CA MET A 1 46.34 30.43 -31.21
C MET A 1 46.22 29.77 -29.85
N LYS A 2 47.30 29.73 -29.04
CA LYS A 2 47.32 29.18 -27.67
C LYS A 2 46.27 29.80 -26.72
N ASP A 3 46.05 31.13 -26.78
CA ASP A 3 45.09 31.79 -25.87
C ASP A 3 43.62 31.49 -26.20
N LYS A 4 43.29 31.31 -27.49
CA LYS A 4 41.95 30.88 -27.92
C LYS A 4 41.65 29.48 -27.42
N ILE A 5 42.61 28.56 -27.52
CA ILE A 5 42.49 27.17 -27.06
C ILE A 5 42.32 27.13 -25.52
N LYS A 6 43.12 27.92 -24.79
CA LYS A 6 43.01 28.02 -23.33
C LYS A 6 41.66 28.57 -22.87
N ARG A 7 41.11 29.56 -23.58
CA ARG A 7 39.79 30.14 -23.30
C ARG A 7 38.65 29.16 -23.55
N ILE A 8 38.70 28.41 -24.66
CA ILE A 8 37.70 27.39 -24.98
C ILE A 8 37.72 26.27 -23.93
N GLY A 9 38.91 25.77 -23.55
CA GLY A 9 39.04 24.75 -22.51
C GLY A 9 38.49 25.21 -21.16
N LYS A 10 38.75 26.46 -20.75
CA LYS A 10 38.22 27.02 -19.51
C LYS A 10 36.68 27.08 -19.51
N ASN A 11 36.08 27.49 -20.63
CA ASN A 11 34.63 27.55 -20.76
C ASN A 11 34.00 26.15 -20.77
N ALA A 12 34.61 25.18 -21.44
CA ALA A 12 34.14 23.79 -21.45
C ALA A 12 34.18 23.17 -20.04
N LEU A 13 35.27 23.38 -19.30
CA LEU A 13 35.39 22.93 -17.91
C LEU A 13 34.37 23.61 -16.98
N ALA A 14 34.09 24.90 -17.18
CA ALA A 14 33.08 25.61 -16.40
C ALA A 14 31.67 25.08 -16.67
N ILE A 15 31.33 24.80 -17.93
CA ILE A 15 30.03 24.20 -18.30
C ILE A 15 29.92 22.79 -17.70
N TRP A 16 30.97 21.97 -17.82
CA TRP A 16 30.99 20.63 -17.23
C TRP A 16 30.85 20.65 -15.70
N GLY A 17 31.55 21.57 -15.04
CA GLY A 17 31.42 21.81 -13.61
C GLY A 17 30.00 22.23 -13.21
N GLY A 18 29.37 23.10 -13.99
CA GLY A 18 27.99 23.52 -13.79
C GLY A 18 26.99 22.36 -13.90
N ILE A 19 27.11 21.53 -14.95
CA ILE A 19 26.27 20.33 -15.11
C ILE A 19 26.48 19.34 -13.97
N SER A 20 27.74 19.12 -13.58
CA SER A 20 28.09 18.22 -12.48
C SER A 20 27.49 18.70 -11.15
N LEU A 21 27.53 20.02 -10.89
CA LEU A 21 26.95 20.61 -9.69
C LEU A 21 25.42 20.44 -9.65
N ILE A 22 24.72 20.65 -10.76
CA ILE A 22 23.28 20.39 -10.86
C ILE A 22 22.98 18.92 -10.56
N GLY A 23 23.76 18.00 -11.14
CA GLY A 23 23.64 16.57 -10.86
C GLY A 23 23.78 16.25 -9.37
N ILE A 24 24.79 16.83 -8.70
CA ILE A 24 25.00 16.66 -7.25
C ILE A 24 23.82 17.21 -6.45
N ILE A 25 23.31 18.40 -6.78
CA ILE A 25 22.15 19.00 -6.09
C ILE A 25 20.92 18.10 -6.21
N LEU A 26 20.66 17.55 -7.39
CA LEU A 26 19.53 16.63 -7.61
C LEU A 26 19.69 15.33 -6.80
N ILE A 27 20.89 14.75 -6.81
CA ILE A 27 21.18 13.52 -6.04
C ILE A 27 21.05 13.78 -4.54
N LEU A 28 21.65 14.85 -4.03
CA LEU A 28 21.57 15.20 -2.61
C LEU A 28 20.15 15.56 -2.19
N GLY A 29 19.40 16.27 -3.04
CA GLY A 29 17.99 16.59 -2.80
C GLY A 29 17.11 15.34 -2.75
N TYR A 30 17.32 14.41 -3.68
CA TYR A 30 16.65 13.11 -3.69
C TYR A 30 16.97 12.29 -2.43
N LEU A 31 18.26 12.16 -2.10
CA LEU A 31 18.71 11.45 -0.90
C LEU A 31 18.12 12.08 0.36
N ALA A 32 18.20 13.41 0.50
CA ALA A 32 17.62 14.12 1.65
C ALA A 32 16.11 13.87 1.76
N TYR A 33 15.35 13.98 0.66
CA TYR A 33 13.91 13.72 0.66
C TYR A 33 13.58 12.28 1.07
N SER A 34 14.31 11.31 0.49
CA SER A 34 14.13 9.88 0.78
C SER A 34 14.53 9.48 2.20
N MET A 35 15.46 10.20 2.84
CA MET A 35 15.91 9.89 4.20
C MET A 35 15.15 10.63 5.30
N THR A 36 14.47 11.75 4.99
CA THR A 36 13.96 12.65 6.04
C THR A 36 12.45 12.83 6.09
N ILE A 37 11.78 13.19 5.00
CA ILE A 37 10.40 13.74 5.08
C ILE A 37 9.40 12.89 4.28
N GLY A 38 9.77 12.40 3.10
CA GLY A 38 8.80 11.74 2.22
C GLY A 38 8.61 10.24 2.48
N ASN A 39 9.52 9.61 3.21
CA ASN A 39 9.61 8.15 3.25
C ASN A 39 9.73 7.59 4.67
N LYS A 40 8.69 7.85 5.48
CA LYS A 40 8.63 7.38 6.87
C LYS A 40 7.47 6.44 7.06
N THR A 41 7.63 5.51 8.00
CA THR A 41 6.52 4.73 8.51
C THR A 41 5.61 5.65 9.33
N VAL A 42 4.32 5.62 9.02
CA VAL A 42 3.27 6.36 9.71
C VAL A 42 2.30 5.37 10.32
N GLU A 43 2.02 5.53 11.61
CA GLU A 43 1.17 4.61 12.37
C GLU A 43 0.06 5.38 13.09
N ASN A 44 -1.17 4.88 12.97
CA ASN A 44 -2.36 5.39 13.67
C ASN A 44 -2.69 6.88 13.42
N GLU A 45 -2.22 7.45 12.30
CA GLU A 45 -2.53 8.83 11.91
C GLU A 45 -3.62 8.94 10.81
N ALA A 46 -3.99 7.84 10.15
CA ALA A 46 -4.94 7.88 9.04
C ALA A 46 -6.34 8.33 9.49
N THR A 47 -6.89 9.31 8.77
CA THR A 47 -8.24 9.82 8.98
C THR A 47 -9.28 9.06 8.15
N LYS A 48 -10.57 9.35 8.38
CA LYS A 48 -11.66 8.80 7.56
C LYS A 48 -11.51 9.15 6.08
N SER A 49 -11.04 10.36 5.78
CA SER A 49 -10.86 10.83 4.40
C SER A 49 -9.77 10.04 3.69
N ASP A 50 -8.73 9.64 4.41
CA ASP A 50 -7.60 8.92 3.85
C ASP A 50 -7.99 7.49 3.47
N VAL A 51 -8.90 6.86 4.23
CA VAL A 51 -9.30 5.46 3.99
C VAL A 51 -10.61 5.31 3.20
N ARG A 52 -11.21 6.41 2.71
CA ARG A 52 -12.49 6.37 1.97
C ARG A 52 -12.45 5.46 0.75
N PHE A 53 -11.28 5.36 0.12
CA PHE A 53 -11.08 4.52 -1.05
C PHE A 53 -11.37 3.04 -0.76
N VAL A 54 -11.13 2.57 0.47
CA VAL A 54 -11.29 1.16 0.85
C VAL A 54 -12.73 0.70 0.65
N LEU A 55 -13.70 1.43 1.20
CA LEU A 55 -15.12 1.07 1.04
C LEU A 55 -15.66 1.43 -0.34
N ASN A 56 -15.08 2.44 -1.01
CA ASN A 56 -15.50 2.81 -2.36
C ASN A 56 -15.07 1.77 -3.40
N TRP A 57 -13.87 1.19 -3.29
CA TRP A 57 -13.38 0.15 -4.21
C TRP A 57 -14.18 -1.14 -4.16
N CYS A 58 -14.70 -1.52 -3.01
CA CYS A 58 -15.59 -2.69 -2.86
C CYS A 58 -17.08 -2.34 -2.92
N GLY A 59 -17.42 -1.08 -3.24
CA GLY A 59 -18.77 -0.59 -3.46
C GLY A 59 -19.66 -0.56 -2.21
N LEU A 60 -19.11 -0.62 -1.00
CA LEU A 60 -19.88 -0.47 0.24
C LEU A 60 -20.22 1.01 0.53
N GLY A 61 -19.40 1.93 0.02
CA GLY A 61 -19.55 3.37 0.17
C GLY A 61 -18.93 3.91 1.47
N ASP A 62 -18.18 5.00 1.35
CA ASP A 62 -17.43 5.64 2.44
C ASP A 62 -18.30 6.26 3.54
N GLN A 63 -19.58 6.54 3.27
CA GLN A 63 -20.54 7.04 4.26
C GLN A 63 -20.71 6.10 5.47
N ARG A 64 -20.34 4.82 5.33
CA ARG A 64 -20.42 3.83 6.41
C ARG A 64 -19.24 3.88 7.38
N ILE A 65 -18.20 4.68 7.11
CA ILE A 65 -16.98 4.73 7.92
C ILE A 65 -17.26 5.45 9.26
N LYS A 66 -17.22 4.70 10.35
CA LYS A 66 -17.39 5.25 11.70
C LYS A 66 -16.09 5.78 12.28
N LYS A 67 -15.00 5.03 12.17
CA LYS A 67 -13.66 5.45 12.61
C LYS A 67 -12.58 4.52 12.04
N VAL A 68 -11.37 5.03 11.95
CA VAL A 68 -10.17 4.22 11.73
C VAL A 68 -9.63 3.85 13.10
N THR A 69 -9.55 2.57 13.42
CA THR A 69 -9.03 2.13 14.74
C THR A 69 -7.53 1.95 14.71
N ASN A 70 -7.00 1.48 13.59
CA ASN A 70 -5.57 1.31 13.39
C ASN A 70 -5.21 1.66 11.95
N SER A 71 -4.01 2.22 11.79
CA SER A 71 -3.42 2.42 10.47
C SER A 71 -1.92 2.19 10.53
N TYR A 72 -1.38 1.70 9.42
CA TYR A 72 0.04 1.53 9.21
C TYR A 72 0.33 1.86 7.74
N GLN A 73 1.32 2.69 7.48
CA GLN A 73 1.80 3.01 6.15
C GLN A 73 3.31 2.99 6.20
N SER A 74 3.95 2.03 5.54
CA SER A 74 5.41 1.99 5.46
C SER A 74 5.93 3.09 4.55
N GLY A 75 7.18 3.47 4.76
CA GLY A 75 7.97 4.08 3.70
C GLY A 75 7.92 3.21 2.43
N ARG A 76 7.92 3.86 1.26
CA ARG A 76 8.08 3.25 -0.06
C ARG A 76 9.56 3.02 -0.36
N SER A 77 9.91 1.82 -0.78
CA SER A 77 11.27 1.54 -1.24
C SER A 77 11.53 2.20 -2.61
N PHE A 78 12.79 2.20 -3.07
CA PHE A 78 13.15 2.68 -4.40
C PHE A 78 12.43 1.93 -5.53
N THR A 79 12.19 0.63 -5.34
CA THR A 79 11.45 -0.25 -6.27
C THR A 79 9.92 -0.13 -6.09
N GLY A 80 9.49 0.72 -5.15
CA GLY A 80 8.10 0.97 -4.83
C GLY A 80 7.48 -0.11 -3.96
N ASP A 81 8.28 -0.85 -3.19
CA ASP A 81 7.80 -1.86 -2.24
C ASP A 81 7.16 -1.15 -1.04
N TYR A 82 6.10 -1.74 -0.51
CA TYR A 82 5.34 -1.12 0.55
C TYR A 82 4.48 -2.08 1.35
N LEU A 83 4.05 -1.59 2.51
CA LEU A 83 2.99 -2.15 3.33
C LEU A 83 2.10 -1.02 3.84
N ASP A 84 0.84 -1.04 3.43
CA ASP A 84 -0.24 -0.25 4.00
C ASP A 84 -1.28 -1.17 4.61
N ALA A 85 -1.75 -0.84 5.80
CA ALA A 85 -2.86 -1.56 6.41
C ALA A 85 -3.78 -0.61 7.18
N TYR A 86 -5.08 -0.89 7.15
CA TYR A 86 -6.08 -0.16 7.92
C TYR A 86 -7.04 -1.12 8.61
N ALA A 87 -7.43 -0.79 9.85
CA ALA A 87 -8.59 -1.36 10.51
C ALA A 87 -9.66 -0.27 10.65
N ILE A 88 -10.83 -0.53 10.09
CA ILE A 88 -11.89 0.46 9.92
C ILE A 88 -13.17 -0.09 10.54
N ASP A 89 -13.72 0.65 11.50
CA ASP A 89 -15.05 0.35 12.05
C ASP A 89 -16.11 0.96 11.14
N ILE A 90 -17.14 0.18 10.82
CA ILE A 90 -18.22 0.57 9.92
C ILE A 90 -19.59 0.52 10.60
N SER A 91 -20.58 1.18 10.01
CA SER A 91 -21.95 1.24 10.57
C SER A 91 -22.67 -0.10 10.51
N GLU A 92 -22.75 -0.65 9.31
CA GLU A 92 -23.47 -1.88 8.99
C GLU A 92 -22.97 -2.49 7.68
N VAL A 93 -22.93 -3.82 7.66
CA VAL A 93 -22.79 -4.63 6.45
C VAL A 93 -23.37 -6.00 6.78
N THR A 94 -24.12 -6.58 5.86
CA THR A 94 -24.72 -7.92 6.07
C THR A 94 -24.03 -8.95 5.18
N GLN A 95 -24.08 -10.22 5.56
CA GLN A 95 -23.55 -11.29 4.71
C GLN A 95 -24.31 -11.40 3.39
N GLU A 96 -25.62 -11.14 3.40
CA GLU A 96 -26.47 -11.15 2.21
C GLU A 96 -26.03 -10.07 1.21
N GLU A 97 -25.72 -8.86 1.70
CA GLU A 97 -25.18 -7.78 0.87
C GLU A 97 -23.87 -8.18 0.18
N LEU A 98 -22.98 -8.85 0.90
CA LEU A 98 -21.68 -9.30 0.37
C LEU A 98 -21.83 -10.46 -0.62
N LYS A 99 -22.73 -11.41 -0.36
CA LYS A 99 -23.02 -12.53 -1.28
C LYS A 99 -23.61 -12.06 -2.61
N ASN A 100 -24.42 -11.01 -2.58
CA ASN A 100 -25.09 -10.47 -3.76
C ASN A 100 -24.22 -9.47 -4.54
N LYS A 101 -23.06 -9.08 -3.99
CA LYS A 101 -22.10 -8.18 -4.65
C LYS A 101 -21.02 -8.98 -5.37
N ASN A 102 -20.77 -8.60 -6.61
CA ASN A 102 -19.65 -9.15 -7.38
C ASN A 102 -18.31 -8.78 -6.74
N GLY A 103 -17.35 -9.71 -6.79
CA GLY A 103 -15.97 -9.51 -6.34
C GLY A 103 -15.70 -9.89 -4.88
N PHE A 104 -16.73 -10.17 -4.07
CA PHE A 104 -16.51 -10.73 -2.74
C PHE A 104 -16.41 -12.26 -2.80
N TYR A 105 -15.38 -12.79 -2.16
CA TYR A 105 -15.15 -14.23 -1.99
C TYR A 105 -15.17 -14.59 -0.52
N ARG A 106 -15.80 -15.70 -0.16
CA ARG A 106 -15.77 -16.21 1.21
C ARG A 106 -14.38 -16.80 1.50
N LEU A 107 -13.83 -16.57 2.69
CA LEU A 107 -12.45 -16.92 3.05
C LEU A 107 -12.16 -18.43 2.97
N ASP A 108 -13.18 -19.29 3.11
CA ASP A 108 -13.08 -20.75 2.94
C ASP A 108 -13.12 -21.24 1.48
N SER A 109 -13.51 -20.37 0.55
CA SER A 109 -13.78 -20.71 -0.86
C SER A 109 -13.05 -19.75 -1.81
N LEU A 110 -11.78 -19.48 -1.52
CA LEU A 110 -10.93 -18.61 -2.32
C LEU A 110 -10.38 -19.33 -3.56
N PRO A 111 -10.37 -18.69 -4.74
CA PRO A 111 -9.55 -19.12 -5.87
C PRO A 111 -8.07 -19.20 -5.47
N GLN A 112 -7.30 -20.09 -6.10
CA GLN A 112 -5.91 -20.36 -5.71
C GLN A 112 -5.05 -19.08 -5.65
N VAL A 113 -5.11 -18.23 -6.68
CA VAL A 113 -4.34 -16.97 -6.73
C VAL A 113 -4.68 -16.03 -5.57
N LEU A 114 -5.96 -15.97 -5.16
CA LEU A 114 -6.40 -15.15 -4.04
C LEU A 114 -5.98 -15.77 -2.71
N ASN A 115 -6.06 -17.09 -2.59
CA ASN A 115 -5.58 -17.79 -1.40
C ASN A 115 -4.08 -17.54 -1.17
N ASP A 116 -3.28 -17.56 -2.24
CA ASP A 116 -1.84 -17.30 -2.13
C ASP A 116 -1.55 -15.82 -1.82
N ALA A 117 -2.30 -14.88 -2.38
CA ALA A 117 -2.21 -13.46 -2.01
C ALA A 117 -2.58 -13.22 -0.54
N VAL A 118 -3.59 -13.92 -0.04
CA VAL A 118 -4.04 -13.88 1.35
C VAL A 118 -2.98 -14.46 2.31
N LYS A 119 -2.28 -15.52 1.93
CA LYS A 119 -1.13 -16.05 2.69
C LYS A 119 0.04 -15.07 2.71
N MET A 120 0.36 -14.45 1.56
CA MET A 120 1.39 -13.42 1.48
C MET A 120 1.06 -12.24 2.41
N ALA A 121 -0.17 -11.74 2.38
CA ALA A 121 -0.65 -10.70 3.28
C ALA A 121 -0.50 -11.08 4.77
N SER A 122 -0.74 -12.35 5.11
CA SER A 122 -0.59 -12.87 6.48
C SER A 122 0.87 -12.88 6.95
N GLY A 123 1.85 -12.87 6.05
CA GLY A 123 3.28 -12.80 6.39
C GLY A 123 3.67 -11.50 7.11
N TRP A 124 2.89 -10.42 6.93
CA TRP A 124 3.15 -9.10 7.51
C TRP A 124 2.68 -8.95 8.96
N GLN A 125 2.17 -10.01 9.59
CA GLN A 125 1.63 -9.96 10.96
C GLN A 125 2.60 -9.42 12.01
N HIS A 126 3.92 -9.49 11.77
CA HIS A 126 4.96 -8.96 12.65
C HIS A 126 5.01 -7.42 12.67
N GLU A 127 4.74 -6.76 11.54
CA GLU A 127 4.65 -5.30 11.43
C GLU A 127 3.27 -4.78 11.86
N ILE A 128 2.21 -5.55 11.59
CA ILE A 128 0.81 -5.18 11.86
C ILE A 128 0.13 -6.17 12.81
N PRO A 129 0.53 -6.26 14.09
CA PRO A 129 0.04 -7.28 15.02
C PRO A 129 -1.46 -7.18 15.33
N TRP A 130 -2.07 -6.01 15.09
CA TRP A 130 -3.50 -5.76 15.25
C TRP A 130 -4.35 -6.26 14.06
N PHE A 131 -3.72 -6.58 12.92
CA PHE A 131 -4.42 -7.16 11.77
C PHE A 131 -4.89 -8.57 12.11
N PRO A 132 -6.09 -8.99 11.68
CA PRO A 132 -6.66 -10.25 12.15
C PRO A 132 -5.91 -11.44 11.56
N ARG A 133 -5.50 -12.36 12.43
CA ARG A 133 -4.93 -13.64 12.01
C ARG A 133 -6.03 -14.49 11.39
N LEU A 134 -5.90 -14.79 10.11
CA LEU A 134 -6.93 -15.48 9.34
C LEU A 134 -7.20 -16.91 9.83
N GLU A 135 -6.22 -17.54 10.48
CA GLU A 135 -6.36 -18.85 11.13
C GLU A 135 -7.34 -18.83 12.31
N ASN A 136 -7.46 -17.68 12.99
CA ASN A 136 -8.31 -17.51 14.17
C ASN A 136 -9.72 -17.03 13.81
N LEU A 137 -9.95 -16.64 12.56
CA LEU A 137 -11.24 -16.18 12.10
C LEU A 137 -12.12 -17.36 11.68
N LYS A 138 -13.41 -17.26 11.99
CA LYS A 138 -14.42 -18.15 11.42
C LYS A 138 -14.52 -17.88 9.91
N LYS A 139 -13.97 -18.80 9.11
CA LYS A 139 -13.78 -18.61 7.66
C LYS A 139 -15.08 -18.41 6.89
N ASP A 140 -16.21 -18.88 7.41
CA ASP A 140 -17.54 -18.70 6.85
C ASP A 140 -18.12 -17.29 7.05
N ASP A 141 -17.62 -16.55 8.05
CA ASP A 141 -18.06 -15.19 8.39
C ASP A 141 -17.18 -14.09 7.79
N VAL A 142 -16.13 -14.43 7.03
CA VAL A 142 -15.18 -13.47 6.47
C VAL A 142 -15.26 -13.46 4.95
N TYR A 143 -15.35 -12.26 4.40
CA TYR A 143 -15.36 -12.02 2.96
C TYR A 143 -14.13 -11.23 2.57
N VAL A 144 -13.51 -11.63 1.46
CA VAL A 144 -12.32 -11.01 0.89
C VAL A 144 -12.68 -10.45 -0.47
N TYR A 145 -12.35 -9.18 -0.68
CA TYR A 145 -12.46 -8.51 -1.97
C TYR A 145 -11.05 -8.20 -2.47
N PRO A 146 -10.60 -8.84 -3.57
CA PRO A 146 -9.34 -8.51 -4.20
C PRO A 146 -9.53 -7.28 -5.09
N TRP A 147 -8.99 -6.14 -4.68
CA TRP A 147 -8.96 -4.98 -5.58
C TRP A 147 -7.90 -5.17 -6.66
N SER A 148 -6.70 -5.62 -6.27
CA SER A 148 -5.64 -5.94 -7.20
C SER A 148 -4.74 -7.06 -6.63
N ILE A 149 -4.21 -7.89 -7.53
CA ILE A 149 -3.18 -8.88 -7.23
C ILE A 149 -2.13 -8.77 -8.34
N TYR A 150 -0.90 -8.47 -7.94
CA TYR A 150 0.25 -8.40 -8.82
C TYR A 150 0.99 -9.74 -8.74
N CYS A 151 1.34 -10.30 -9.89
CA CYS A 151 2.03 -11.58 -9.95
C CYS A 151 3.35 -11.47 -10.70
N ASN A 152 4.38 -12.12 -10.17
CA ASN A 152 5.59 -12.46 -10.91
C ASN A 152 5.42 -13.90 -11.40
N GLY A 153 5.01 -14.05 -12.67
CA GLY A 153 4.56 -15.34 -13.20
C GLY A 153 3.22 -15.74 -12.59
N ILE A 154 3.18 -16.88 -11.89
CA ILE A 154 1.97 -17.40 -11.22
C ILE A 154 1.92 -17.10 -9.72
N THR A 155 2.97 -16.50 -9.16
CA THR A 155 3.09 -16.23 -7.73
C THR A 155 2.78 -14.76 -7.44
N PRO A 156 1.89 -14.46 -6.49
CA PRO A 156 1.66 -13.09 -6.04
C PRO A 156 2.95 -12.43 -5.52
N SER A 157 3.25 -11.23 -6.01
CA SER A 157 4.33 -10.35 -5.55
C SER A 157 3.78 -9.07 -4.89
N GLY A 158 2.49 -8.80 -5.04
CA GLY A 158 1.80 -7.72 -4.35
C GLY A 158 0.30 -7.94 -4.37
N ALA A 159 -0.42 -7.34 -3.42
CA ALA A 159 -1.86 -7.46 -3.35
C ALA A 159 -2.48 -6.28 -2.61
N GLU A 160 -3.67 -5.89 -3.04
CA GLU A 160 -4.54 -4.95 -2.36
C GLU A 160 -5.84 -5.68 -2.04
N LEU A 161 -5.96 -6.08 -0.78
CA LEU A 161 -7.04 -6.93 -0.28
C LEU A 161 -7.86 -6.19 0.75
N ILE A 162 -9.18 -6.37 0.65
CA ILE A 162 -10.15 -5.83 1.59
C ILE A 162 -10.87 -7.00 2.25
N PHE A 163 -10.72 -7.15 3.56
CA PHE A 163 -11.40 -8.14 4.37
C PHE A 163 -12.59 -7.47 5.07
N VAL A 164 -13.75 -8.10 5.00
CA VAL A 164 -14.95 -7.63 5.68
C VAL A 164 -15.38 -8.70 6.67
N ILE A 165 -15.54 -8.28 7.93
CA ILE A 165 -16.04 -9.11 9.02
C ILE A 165 -17.39 -8.51 9.46
N PRO A 166 -18.52 -8.95 8.88
CA PRO A 166 -19.83 -8.36 9.13
C PRO A 166 -20.24 -8.40 10.60
N LYS A 167 -19.95 -9.51 11.28
CA LYS A 167 -20.28 -9.72 12.69
C LYS A 167 -19.69 -8.63 13.59
N ASP A 168 -18.45 -8.26 13.33
CA ASP A 168 -17.71 -7.28 14.12
C ASP A 168 -17.87 -5.85 13.59
N LYS A 169 -18.56 -5.69 12.45
CA LYS A 169 -18.73 -4.42 11.73
C LYS A 169 -17.36 -3.77 11.46
N LYS A 170 -16.42 -4.60 11.02
CA LYS A 170 -15.05 -4.19 10.71
C LYS A 170 -14.69 -4.49 9.27
N VAL A 171 -13.92 -3.57 8.70
CA VAL A 171 -13.24 -3.72 7.41
C VAL A 171 -11.75 -3.60 7.67
N TYR A 172 -10.98 -4.54 7.15
CA TYR A 172 -9.53 -4.50 7.17
C TYR A 172 -9.03 -4.36 5.74
N TYR A 173 -8.10 -3.45 5.53
CA TYR A 173 -7.40 -3.29 4.26
C TYR A 173 -5.95 -3.66 4.45
N ILE A 174 -5.37 -4.35 3.47
CA ILE A 174 -3.93 -4.50 3.35
C ILE A 174 -3.52 -4.31 1.88
N GLY A 175 -2.61 -3.38 1.66
CA GLY A 175 -1.93 -3.16 0.39
C GLY A 175 -0.45 -3.46 0.58
N THR A 176 0.10 -4.35 -0.23
CA THR A 176 1.52 -4.68 -0.14
C THR A 176 2.11 -4.96 -1.52
N LYS A 177 3.39 -4.63 -1.67
CA LYS A 177 4.22 -4.98 -2.83
C LYS A 177 5.62 -5.32 -2.34
N MET A 178 6.19 -6.39 -2.90
CA MET A 178 7.53 -6.91 -2.64
C MET A 178 8.33 -7.05 -3.93
#